data_AF-A0A1T4Q7L2-F1
#
_entry.id   AF-A0A1T4Q7L2-F1
#
_cell.length_a   1.000
_cell.length_b   1.000
_cell.length_c   1.000
_cell.angle_alpha   90.00
_cell.angle_beta   90.00
_cell.angle_gamma   90.00
#
_symmetry.space_group_name_H-M   'P 1'
#
loop_
_entity.id
_entity.type
_entity.pdbx_description
1 polymer ?
#
loop_
_entity_poly.entity_id
_entity_poly.type
_entity_poly.pdbx_seq_one_letter_code
_entity_poly.pdbx_strand_id
1 'polypeptide(L)'
;MTNQIISKERVAQNGEVFTAPREVNAMLDLVQGESYRIDSKFLEPSAGTGNFLVEILRRKLKTAKDFATDQAKWENAALRSLASIYSIELMEDNVETSRKRLYEIFQTEYESLFVNSFHREISKAAKFIIETNTICGDTLKMLRADGTPIAFTEWNFKGEYAMRRLFTLQSLIEWNRAQEAIQGNLFAQELLPQKVHRPTKIKNLKDK
;
A
#
# COMPACT_ATOMS: atom_id res chain seq x y z
N MET A 1 17.61 9.67 20.31
CA MET A 1 16.31 9.04 20.63
C MET A 1 15.31 9.46 19.57
N THR A 2 14.72 8.53 18.83
CA THR A 2 13.61 8.83 17.92
C THR A 2 12.36 9.09 18.77
N ASN A 3 11.79 10.28 18.66
CA ASN A 3 10.57 10.62 19.39
C ASN A 3 9.41 9.80 18.81
N GLN A 4 8.75 9.00 19.64
CA GLN A 4 7.66 8.09 19.22
C GLN A 4 6.28 8.74 19.28
N ILE A 5 6.18 9.96 19.80
CA ILE A 5 4.92 10.72 19.90
C ILE A 5 5.14 12.12 19.34
N ILE A 6 4.13 12.68 18.66
CA ILE A 6 4.13 14.10 18.28
C ILE A 6 3.79 14.96 19.49
N SER A 7 2.71 14.64 20.20
CA SER A 7 2.30 15.35 21.42
C SER A 7 1.51 14.44 22.37
N LYS A 8 1.42 14.84 23.65
CA LYS A 8 0.63 14.10 24.65
C LYS A 8 -0.87 14.16 24.35
N GLU A 9 -1.33 15.25 23.74
CA GLU A 9 -2.71 15.46 23.35
C GLU A 9 -3.13 14.45 22.28
N ARG A 10 -2.28 14.22 21.26
CA ARG A 10 -2.55 13.23 20.20
C ARG A 10 -2.56 11.80 20.75
N VAL A 11 -1.70 11.48 21.70
CA VAL A 11 -1.74 10.20 22.43
C VAL A 11 -3.07 10.05 23.18
N ALA A 12 -3.48 11.07 23.93
CA ALA A 12 -4.68 11.01 24.75
C ALA A 12 -5.98 10.96 23.92
N GLN A 13 -6.03 11.68 22.80
CA GLN A 13 -7.23 11.78 21.96
C GLN A 13 -7.36 10.64 20.94
N ASN A 14 -6.24 10.24 20.32
CA ASN A 14 -6.24 9.35 19.15
C ASN A 14 -5.40 8.08 19.36
N GLY A 15 -4.73 7.92 20.53
CA GLY A 15 -3.83 6.79 20.77
C GLY A 15 -2.58 6.79 19.90
N GLU A 16 -2.20 7.94 19.33
CA GLU A 16 -1.10 8.01 18.36
C GLU A 16 0.27 7.74 19.02
N VAL A 17 0.86 6.61 18.66
CA VAL A 17 2.24 6.24 19.02
C VAL A 17 2.90 5.60 17.81
N PHE A 18 4.10 6.05 17.46
CA PHE A 18 4.86 5.51 16.33
C PHE A 18 5.74 4.35 16.75
N THR A 19 5.52 3.19 16.14
CA THR A 19 6.38 2.01 16.26
C THR A 19 7.80 2.37 15.84
N ALA A 20 8.78 2.06 16.69
CA ALA A 20 10.17 2.38 16.38
C ALA A 20 10.76 1.44 15.31
N PRO A 21 11.82 1.88 14.59
CA PRO A 21 12.40 1.10 13.49
C PRO A 21 12.87 -0.30 13.91
N ARG A 22 13.33 -0.48 15.15
CA ARG A 22 13.74 -1.78 15.67
C ARG A 22 12.56 -2.75 15.71
N GLU A 23 11.43 -2.32 16.27
CA GLU A 23 10.22 -3.13 16.41
C GLU A 23 9.58 -3.42 15.05
N VAL A 24 9.55 -2.43 14.16
CA VAL A 24 9.09 -2.62 12.77
C VAL A 24 9.88 -3.73 12.08
N ASN A 25 11.22 -3.67 12.13
CA ASN A 25 12.05 -4.68 11.49
C ASN A 25 11.88 -6.06 12.14
N ALA A 26 11.90 -6.13 13.48
CA ALA A 26 11.71 -7.39 14.19
C ALA A 26 10.38 -8.06 13.83
N MET A 27 9.29 -7.30 13.68
CA MET A 27 7.99 -7.85 13.28
C MET A 27 7.97 -8.30 11.82
N LEU A 28 8.55 -7.52 10.90
CA LEU A 28 8.63 -7.90 9.49
C LEU A 28 9.54 -9.12 9.26
N ASP A 29 10.52 -9.35 10.12
CA ASP A 29 11.40 -10.52 10.06
C ASP A 29 10.68 -11.82 10.44
N LEU A 30 9.60 -11.76 11.23
CA LEU A 30 8.74 -12.93 11.49
C LEU A 30 8.03 -13.42 10.22
N VAL A 31 7.83 -12.53 9.24
CA VAL A 31 7.19 -12.81 7.96
C VAL A 31 8.12 -12.44 6.81
N GLN A 32 9.43 -12.67 6.99
CA GLN A 32 10.46 -12.18 6.08
C GLN A 32 10.17 -12.55 4.61
N GLY A 33 9.84 -13.82 4.34
CA GLY A 33 9.53 -14.29 2.99
C GLY A 33 8.41 -13.48 2.31
N GLU A 34 7.37 -13.12 3.06
CA GLU A 34 6.26 -12.30 2.57
C GLU A 34 6.67 -10.82 2.42
N SER A 35 7.43 -10.28 3.37
CA SER A 35 7.88 -8.88 3.34
C SER A 35 8.81 -8.54 2.16
N TYR A 36 9.53 -9.53 1.63
CA TYR A 36 10.37 -9.38 0.43
C TYR A 36 9.66 -9.78 -0.87
N ARG A 37 8.58 -10.56 -0.82
CA ARG A 37 7.85 -11.01 -2.01
C ARG A 37 7.05 -9.86 -2.61
N ILE A 38 7.33 -9.50 -3.86
CA ILE A 38 6.76 -8.32 -4.55
C ILE A 38 5.23 -8.27 -4.50
N ASP A 39 4.55 -9.39 -4.73
CA ASP A 39 3.09 -9.46 -4.86
C ASP A 39 2.35 -9.88 -3.57
N SER A 40 3.09 -10.15 -2.48
CA SER A 40 2.47 -10.42 -1.18
C SER A 40 1.72 -9.20 -0.65
N LYS A 41 0.49 -9.37 -0.19
CA LYS A 41 -0.37 -8.26 0.20
C LYS A 41 -0.29 -7.96 1.70
N PHE A 42 -0.09 -6.70 2.05
CA PHE A 42 -0.10 -6.22 3.44
C PHE A 42 -1.21 -5.18 3.61
N LEU A 43 -1.96 -5.28 4.71
CA LEU A 43 -2.92 -4.27 5.13
C LEU A 43 -2.59 -3.82 6.55
N GLU A 44 -2.30 -2.52 6.71
CA GLU A 44 -2.12 -1.90 8.02
C GLU A 44 -3.34 -1.02 8.37
N PRO A 45 -4.19 -1.44 9.32
CA PRO A 45 -5.45 -0.75 9.62
C PRO A 45 -5.32 0.50 10.51
N SER A 46 -4.11 0.84 10.95
CA SER A 46 -3.81 2.00 11.81
C SER A 46 -2.38 2.50 11.54
N ALA A 47 -2.14 2.93 10.30
CA ALA A 47 -0.77 3.05 9.80
C ALA A 47 0.03 4.23 10.36
N GLY A 48 -0.61 5.22 10.99
CA GLY A 48 0.03 6.47 11.37
C GLY A 48 0.77 7.07 10.17
N THR A 49 2.03 7.45 10.38
CA THR A 49 2.88 7.98 9.30
C THR A 49 3.45 6.90 8.35
N GLY A 50 3.07 5.64 8.49
CA GLY A 50 3.40 4.57 7.55
C GLY A 50 4.69 3.80 7.84
N ASN A 51 5.14 3.69 9.10
CA ASN A 51 6.43 3.08 9.46
C ASN A 51 6.59 1.62 8.96
N PHE A 52 5.54 0.80 9.01
CA PHE A 52 5.57 -0.54 8.41
C PHE A 52 5.59 -0.48 6.88
N LEU A 53 4.73 0.36 6.29
CA LEU A 53 4.57 0.46 4.84
C LEU A 53 5.87 0.85 4.14
N VAL A 54 6.60 1.82 4.70
CA VAL A 54 7.87 2.26 4.13
C VAL A 54 8.93 1.16 4.14
N GLU A 55 8.97 0.35 5.19
CA GLU A 55 9.97 -0.71 5.32
C GLU A 55 9.61 -1.92 4.45
N ILE A 56 8.32 -2.26 4.35
CA ILE A 56 7.81 -3.25 3.39
C ILE A 56 8.14 -2.81 1.96
N LEU A 57 7.91 -1.54 1.61
CA LEU A 57 8.23 -1.02 0.28
C LEU A 57 9.72 -1.14 -0.02
N ARG A 58 10.61 -0.76 0.90
CA ARG A 58 12.07 -0.91 0.72
C ARG A 58 12.47 -2.36 0.46
N ARG A 59 11.96 -3.30 1.25
CA ARG A 59 12.24 -4.74 1.08
C ARG A 59 11.79 -5.24 -0.29
N LYS A 60 10.58 -4.87 -0.72
CA LYS A 60 10.05 -5.23 -2.05
C LYS A 60 10.79 -4.57 -3.21
N LEU A 61 11.17 -3.29 -3.10
CA LEU A 61 11.94 -2.59 -4.13
C LEU A 61 13.36 -3.16 -4.26
N LYS A 62 13.97 -3.59 -3.15
CA LYS A 62 15.23 -4.34 -3.18
C LYS A 62 15.06 -5.63 -3.98
N THR A 63 14.01 -6.41 -3.70
CA THR A 63 13.69 -7.61 -4.51
C THR A 63 13.47 -7.26 -5.99
N ALA A 64 12.71 -6.21 -6.29
CA ALA A 64 12.48 -5.77 -7.67
C ALA A 64 13.79 -5.43 -8.39
N LYS A 65 14.72 -4.75 -7.71
CA LYS A 65 16.06 -4.44 -8.23
C LYS A 65 16.89 -5.71 -8.48
N ASP A 66 16.85 -6.67 -7.56
CA ASP A 66 17.63 -7.90 -7.63
C ASP A 66 17.16 -8.82 -8.80
N PHE A 67 15.88 -8.79 -9.17
CA PHE A 67 15.31 -9.66 -10.22
C PHE A 67 15.12 -8.98 -11.60
N ALA A 68 15.04 -7.66 -11.67
CA ALA A 68 14.76 -6.97 -12.92
C ALA A 68 15.98 -7.00 -13.87
N THR A 69 15.77 -7.48 -15.10
CA THR A 69 16.83 -7.48 -16.14
C THR A 69 16.90 -6.19 -16.94
N ASP A 70 15.87 -5.35 -16.85
CA ASP A 70 15.72 -4.11 -17.59
C ASP A 70 14.79 -3.14 -16.85
N GLN A 71 14.76 -1.89 -17.33
CA GLN A 71 13.96 -0.82 -16.74
C GLN A 71 12.46 -1.14 -16.72
N ALA A 72 11.91 -1.67 -17.81
CA ALA A 72 10.48 -1.96 -17.90
C ALA A 72 10.05 -3.05 -16.91
N LYS A 73 10.89 -4.06 -16.69
CA LYS A 73 10.66 -5.08 -15.64
C LYS A 73 10.75 -4.48 -14.25
N TRP A 74 11.72 -3.61 -13.99
CA TRP A 74 11.84 -2.93 -12.71
C TRP A 74 10.61 -2.06 -12.42
N GLU A 75 10.19 -1.23 -13.38
CA GLU A 75 9.00 -0.37 -13.26
C GLU A 75 7.74 -1.19 -12.95
N ASN A 76 7.53 -2.30 -13.67
CA ASN A 76 6.42 -3.20 -13.41
C ASN A 76 6.48 -3.83 -12.02
N ALA A 77 7.66 -4.28 -11.58
CA ALA A 77 7.86 -4.85 -10.25
C ALA A 77 7.67 -3.80 -9.14
N ALA A 78 8.13 -2.57 -9.34
CA ALA A 78 7.99 -1.48 -8.40
C ALA A 78 6.52 -1.03 -8.24
N LEU A 79 5.77 -0.91 -9.35
CA LEU A 79 4.33 -0.63 -9.29
C LEU A 79 3.54 -1.76 -8.61
N ARG A 80 3.91 -3.03 -8.86
CA ARG A 80 3.32 -4.18 -8.14
C ARG A 80 3.62 -4.14 -6.65
N SER A 81 4.83 -3.73 -6.28
CA SER A 81 5.23 -3.58 -4.88
C SER A 81 4.34 -2.58 -4.17
N LEU A 82 4.16 -1.38 -4.75
CA LEU A 82 3.23 -0.37 -4.23
C LEU A 82 1.78 -0.86 -4.19
N ALA A 83 1.34 -1.52 -5.25
CA ALA A 83 -0.03 -2.02 -5.38
C ALA A 83 -0.39 -3.14 -4.39
N SER A 84 0.62 -3.76 -3.77
CA SER A 84 0.46 -4.82 -2.77
C SER A 84 0.44 -4.31 -1.32
N ILE A 85 0.65 -3.01 -1.10
CA ILE A 85 0.69 -2.41 0.23
C ILE A 85 -0.58 -1.56 0.39
N TYR A 86 -1.32 -1.79 1.46
CA TYR A 86 -2.59 -1.14 1.78
C TYR A 86 -2.55 -0.59 3.20
N SER A 87 -3.23 0.53 3.42
CA SER A 87 -3.38 1.05 4.77
C SER A 87 -4.62 1.90 4.98
N ILE A 88 -5.01 1.97 6.25
CA ILE A 88 -6.03 2.90 6.75
C ILE A 88 -5.39 3.69 7.89
N GLU A 89 -5.68 4.98 7.94
CA GLU A 89 -5.28 5.83 9.04
C GLU A 89 -6.37 6.86 9.31
N LEU A 90 -6.61 7.17 10.58
CA LEU A 90 -7.69 8.04 11.01
C LEU A 90 -7.38 9.52 10.75
N MET A 91 -6.12 9.93 10.90
CA MET A 91 -5.71 11.32 10.81
C MET A 91 -5.19 11.67 9.41
N GLU A 92 -5.78 12.66 8.75
CA GLU A 92 -5.43 13.03 7.37
C GLU A 92 -3.95 13.46 7.22
N ASP A 93 -3.40 14.18 8.20
CA ASP A 93 -1.99 14.61 8.19
C ASP A 93 -1.01 13.42 8.24
N ASN A 94 -1.37 12.37 8.97
CA ASN A 94 -0.63 11.11 8.97
C ASN A 94 -0.73 10.39 7.63
N VAL A 95 -1.92 10.35 7.02
CA VAL A 95 -2.14 9.78 5.68
C VAL A 95 -1.29 10.49 4.64
N GLU A 96 -1.31 11.83 4.63
CA GLU A 96 -0.49 12.64 3.73
C GLU A 96 1.01 12.37 3.92
N THR A 97 1.46 12.31 5.18
CA THR A 97 2.86 11.97 5.52
C THR A 97 3.24 10.58 5.02
N SER A 98 2.37 9.58 5.22
CA SER A 98 2.56 8.21 4.77
C SER A 98 2.68 8.14 3.23
N ARG A 99 1.74 8.76 2.51
CA ARG A 99 1.74 8.84 1.04
C ARG A 99 3.02 9.49 0.51
N LYS A 100 3.43 10.61 1.12
CA LYS A 100 4.65 11.33 0.76
C LYS A 100 5.88 10.44 0.93
N ARG A 101 6.04 9.79 2.08
CA ARG A 101 7.19 8.91 2.36
C ARG A 101 7.26 7.73 1.39
N LEU A 102 6.13 7.09 1.09
CA LEU A 102 6.07 6.00 0.11
C LEU A 102 6.50 6.47 -1.29
N TYR A 103 5.99 7.62 -1.71
CA TYR A 103 6.33 8.20 -3.01
C TYR A 103 7.81 8.60 -3.08
N GLU A 104 8.35 9.23 -2.04
CA GLU A 104 9.77 9.63 -1.97
C GLU A 104 10.71 8.43 -2.05
N ILE A 105 10.40 7.33 -1.34
CA ILE A 105 11.18 6.09 -1.41
C ILE A 105 11.17 5.53 -2.84
N PHE A 106 9.98 5.42 -3.44
CA PHE A 106 9.85 4.95 -4.81
C PHE A 106 10.62 5.83 -5.79
N GLN A 107 10.44 7.16 -5.72
CA GLN A 107 11.03 8.12 -6.65
C GLN A 107 12.56 8.16 -6.50
N THR A 108 13.08 8.12 -5.27
CA THR A 108 14.52 8.10 -5.00
C THR A 108 15.18 6.86 -5.60
N GLU A 109 14.62 5.68 -5.38
CA GLU A 109 15.13 4.45 -5.99
C GLU A 109 15.06 4.51 -7.52
N TYR A 110 13.93 4.99 -8.06
CA TYR A 110 13.73 5.07 -9.50
C TYR A 110 14.75 5.99 -10.19
N GLU A 111 14.95 7.19 -9.64
CA GLU A 111 15.92 8.16 -10.13
C GLU A 111 17.36 7.66 -9.97
N SER A 112 17.67 6.93 -8.90
CA SER A 112 19.00 6.37 -8.69
C SER A 112 19.38 5.30 -9.71
N LEU A 113 18.40 4.51 -10.18
CA LEU A 113 18.62 3.42 -11.13
C LEU A 113 18.58 3.90 -12.58
N PHE A 114 17.76 4.93 -12.88
CA PHE A 114 17.43 5.35 -14.24
C PHE A 114 17.50 6.88 -14.40
N VAL A 115 18.61 7.48 -13.95
CA VAL A 115 18.87 8.94 -13.88
C VAL A 115 18.39 9.71 -15.11
N ASN A 116 18.57 9.16 -16.32
CA ASN A 116 18.28 9.83 -17.58
C ASN A 116 17.16 9.18 -18.42
N SER A 117 16.48 8.16 -17.88
CA SER A 117 15.50 7.38 -18.65
C SER A 117 14.19 7.11 -17.92
N PHE A 118 13.97 7.68 -16.73
CA PHE A 118 12.73 7.47 -16.00
C PHE A 118 11.51 8.04 -16.76
N HIS A 119 10.45 7.25 -16.81
CA HIS A 119 9.19 7.60 -17.44
C HIS A 119 8.26 8.32 -16.46
N ARG A 120 7.89 9.57 -16.76
CA ARG A 120 6.96 10.38 -15.96
C ARG A 120 5.61 9.69 -15.71
N GLU A 121 5.11 8.92 -16.67
CA GLU A 121 3.83 8.22 -16.53
C GLU A 121 3.90 7.09 -15.47
N ILE A 122 5.08 6.53 -15.21
CA ILE A 122 5.26 5.54 -14.13
C ILE A 122 5.20 6.22 -12.77
N SER A 123 5.82 7.39 -12.60
CA SER A 123 5.70 8.17 -11.36
C SER A 123 4.25 8.59 -11.09
N LYS A 124 3.49 8.98 -12.12
CA LYS A 124 2.05 9.26 -11.98
C LYS A 124 1.27 8.02 -11.57
N ALA A 125 1.54 6.87 -12.20
CA ALA A 125 0.90 5.61 -11.84
C ALA A 125 1.21 5.20 -10.38
N ALA A 126 2.47 5.38 -9.94
CA ALA A 126 2.89 5.12 -8.57
C ALA A 126 2.13 5.99 -7.56
N LYS A 127 2.06 7.31 -7.83
CA LYS A 127 1.29 8.25 -7.01
C LYS A 127 -0.18 7.85 -6.90
N PHE A 128 -0.80 7.54 -8.04
CA PHE A 128 -2.20 7.10 -8.10
C PHE A 128 -2.46 5.81 -7.31
N ILE A 129 -1.55 4.83 -7.38
CA ILE A 129 -1.63 3.59 -6.59
C ILE A 129 -1.54 3.90 -5.09
N ILE A 130 -0.57 4.72 -4.68
CA ILE A 130 -0.36 5.13 -3.28
C ILE A 130 -1.61 5.82 -2.73
N GLU A 131 -2.19 6.76 -3.47
CA GLU A 131 -3.39 7.49 -3.08
C GLU A 131 -4.61 6.57 -2.96
N THR A 132 -4.74 5.60 -3.86
CA THR A 132 -5.83 4.62 -3.86
C THR A 132 -5.71 3.60 -2.71
N ASN A 133 -4.48 3.23 -2.34
CA ASN A 133 -4.22 2.17 -1.36
C ASN A 133 -4.02 2.68 0.08
N THR A 134 -3.68 3.96 0.25
CA THR A 134 -3.45 4.61 1.56
C THR A 134 -4.64 5.51 1.86
N ILE A 135 -5.58 5.06 2.68
CA ILE A 135 -6.91 5.68 2.84
C ILE A 135 -7.03 6.37 4.20
N CYS A 136 -7.59 7.59 4.19
CA CYS A 136 -8.07 8.23 5.41
C CYS A 136 -9.45 7.68 5.79
N GLY A 137 -9.57 7.08 6.97
CA GLY A 137 -10.82 6.50 7.46
C GLY A 137 -10.72 5.88 8.85
N ASP A 138 -11.88 5.59 9.42
CA ASP A 138 -12.05 4.90 10.69
C ASP A 138 -12.24 3.41 10.42
N THR A 139 -11.19 2.61 10.65
CA THR A 139 -11.21 1.16 10.45
C THR A 139 -12.29 0.47 11.29
N LEU A 140 -12.52 0.93 12.53
CA LEU A 140 -13.50 0.31 13.43
C LEU A 140 -14.92 0.49 12.92
N LYS A 141 -15.21 1.68 12.35
CA LYS A 141 -16.49 1.95 11.68
C LYS A 141 -16.54 1.43 10.25
N MET A 142 -15.38 1.14 9.65
CA MET A 142 -15.20 0.82 8.24
C MET A 142 -15.66 1.94 7.29
N LEU A 143 -15.63 3.18 7.77
CA LEU A 143 -16.13 4.36 7.06
C LEU A 143 -15.05 5.43 6.93
N ARG A 144 -15.15 6.24 5.88
CA ARG A 144 -14.41 7.49 5.72
C ARG A 144 -15.11 8.62 6.47
N ALA A 145 -14.45 9.76 6.59
CA ALA A 145 -15.01 10.93 7.30
C ALA A 145 -16.33 11.45 6.71
N ASP A 146 -16.56 11.25 5.40
CA ASP A 146 -17.80 11.61 4.70
C ASP A 146 -18.92 10.55 4.83
N GLY A 147 -18.70 9.50 5.62
CA GLY A 147 -19.65 8.40 5.82
C GLY A 147 -19.66 7.37 4.69
N THR A 148 -18.82 7.51 3.66
CA THR A 148 -18.69 6.49 2.61
C THR A 148 -17.91 5.27 3.12
N PRO A 149 -18.20 4.04 2.64
CA PRO A 149 -17.44 2.86 3.02
C PRO A 149 -15.97 2.94 2.62
N ILE A 150 -15.08 2.47 3.48
CA ILE A 150 -13.67 2.24 3.11
C ILE A 150 -13.65 1.14 2.05
N ALA A 151 -12.98 1.41 0.93
CA ALA A 151 -12.86 0.46 -0.17
C ALA A 151 -11.43 0.38 -0.70
N PHE A 152 -10.96 -0.84 -0.92
CA PHE A 152 -9.64 -1.12 -1.48
C PHE A 152 -9.73 -1.50 -2.94
N THR A 153 -8.69 -1.14 -3.68
CA THR A 153 -8.49 -1.62 -5.04
C THR A 153 -7.57 -2.82 -5.03
N GLU A 154 -8.07 -3.98 -5.45
CA GLU A 154 -7.19 -5.06 -5.85
C GLU A 154 -6.61 -4.77 -7.24
N TRP A 155 -5.31 -4.97 -7.37
CA TRP A 155 -4.57 -4.74 -8.60
C TRP A 155 -4.11 -6.06 -9.22
N ASN A 156 -4.30 -6.18 -10.53
CA ASN A 156 -3.68 -7.23 -11.33
C ASN A 156 -3.00 -6.61 -12.55
N PHE A 157 -1.72 -6.87 -12.74
CA PHE A 157 -0.93 -6.34 -13.85
C PHE A 157 -0.67 -7.45 -14.88
N LYS A 158 -0.88 -7.15 -16.16
CA LYS A 158 -0.58 -8.04 -17.28
C LYS A 158 0.06 -7.25 -18.41
N GLY A 159 1.37 -7.43 -18.60
CA GLY A 159 2.16 -6.59 -19.50
C GLY A 159 2.00 -5.11 -19.13
N GLU A 160 1.67 -4.27 -20.11
CA GLU A 160 1.49 -2.83 -19.92
C GLU A 160 0.12 -2.42 -19.32
N TYR A 161 -0.71 -3.37 -18.90
CA TYR A 161 -2.08 -3.10 -18.45
C TYR A 161 -2.26 -3.40 -16.97
N ALA A 162 -2.98 -2.51 -16.29
CA ALA A 162 -3.49 -2.70 -14.95
C ALA A 162 -5.01 -2.94 -14.98
N MET A 163 -5.42 -3.99 -14.30
CA MET A 163 -6.81 -4.37 -14.03
C MET A 163 -7.09 -4.09 -12.55
N ARG A 164 -8.27 -3.55 -12.27
CA ARG A 164 -8.64 -3.09 -10.93
C ARG A 164 -10.04 -3.56 -10.54
N ARG A 165 -10.15 -4.12 -9.34
CA ARG A 165 -11.40 -4.54 -8.73
C ARG A 165 -11.56 -3.84 -7.37
N LEU A 166 -12.72 -3.27 -7.10
CA LEU A 166 -12.99 -2.56 -5.85
C LEU A 166 -13.71 -3.47 -4.86
N PHE A 167 -13.24 -3.47 -3.61
CA PHE A 167 -13.80 -4.23 -2.49
C PHE A 167 -13.98 -3.34 -1.26
N THR A 168 -15.16 -3.33 -0.62
CA THR A 168 -15.34 -2.63 0.66
C THR A 168 -14.66 -3.41 1.78
N LEU A 169 -14.07 -2.72 2.76
CA LEU A 169 -13.48 -3.34 3.95
C LEU A 169 -14.48 -4.27 4.65
N GLN A 170 -15.75 -3.85 4.73
CA GLN A 170 -16.82 -4.67 5.27
C GLN A 170 -16.94 -6.02 4.56
N SER A 171 -17.01 -6.03 3.23
CA SER A 171 -17.11 -7.28 2.44
C SER A 171 -15.89 -8.19 2.63
N LEU A 172 -14.69 -7.61 2.79
CA LEU A 172 -13.46 -8.37 3.05
C LEU A 172 -13.50 -9.04 4.43
N ILE A 173 -13.94 -8.31 5.46
CA ILE A 173 -14.05 -8.84 6.84
C ILE A 173 -15.13 -9.91 6.94
N GLU A 174 -16.31 -9.66 6.37
CA GLU A 174 -17.44 -10.61 6.37
C GLU A 174 -17.04 -11.93 5.71
N TRP A 175 -16.34 -11.85 4.57
CA TRP A 175 -15.82 -13.04 3.90
C TRP A 175 -14.82 -13.81 4.76
N ASN A 176 -13.81 -13.13 5.33
CA ASN A 176 -12.81 -13.79 6.14
C ASN A 176 -13.40 -14.45 7.41
N ARG A 177 -14.43 -13.85 8.01
CA ARG A 177 -15.16 -14.46 9.14
C ARG A 177 -15.93 -15.72 8.73
N ALA A 178 -16.57 -15.70 7.56
CA ALA A 178 -17.37 -16.82 7.07
C ALA A 178 -16.54 -18.07 6.72
N GLN A 179 -15.25 -17.90 6.41
CA GLN A 179 -14.40 -19.00 5.94
C GLN A 179 -13.58 -19.71 7.04
N GLU A 180 -13.71 -19.32 8.32
CA GLU A 180 -12.90 -19.84 9.46
C GLU A 180 -11.37 -19.91 9.15
N ALA A 181 -10.88 -19.11 8.20
CA ALA A 181 -9.69 -19.49 7.46
C ALA A 181 -8.39 -19.12 8.19
N ILE A 182 -7.62 -20.16 8.48
CA ILE A 182 -6.28 -20.18 9.09
C ILE A 182 -5.21 -19.53 8.19
N GLN A 183 -5.52 -19.16 6.93
CA GLN A 183 -4.68 -18.37 6.03
C GLN A 183 -5.54 -17.50 5.11
N GLY A 184 -5.77 -16.24 5.46
CA GLY A 184 -6.58 -15.30 4.67
C GLY A 184 -5.78 -14.63 3.53
N ASN A 185 -6.30 -14.67 2.31
CA ASN A 185 -5.91 -13.75 1.24
C ASN A 185 -6.82 -12.51 1.32
N LEU A 186 -6.21 -11.32 1.33
CA LEU A 186 -6.95 -10.05 1.42
C LEU A 186 -8.08 -9.92 0.37
N PHE A 187 -7.87 -10.48 -0.83
CA PHE A 187 -8.90 -10.55 -1.88
C PHE A 187 -9.08 -12.00 -2.32
N ALA A 188 -10.09 -12.67 -1.77
CA ALA A 188 -10.48 -14.00 -2.21
C ALA A 188 -11.01 -13.98 -3.65
N GLN A 189 -10.79 -15.06 -4.40
CA GLN A 189 -11.19 -15.11 -5.81
C GLN A 189 -12.71 -15.18 -5.98
N GLU A 190 -13.37 -15.80 -5.02
CA GLU A 190 -14.81 -16.02 -4.93
C GLU A 190 -15.57 -14.78 -4.47
N LEU A 191 -14.87 -13.81 -3.86
CA LEU A 191 -15.48 -12.58 -3.40
C LEU A 191 -15.85 -11.70 -4.59
N LEU A 192 -17.12 -11.27 -4.64
CA LEU A 192 -17.61 -10.40 -5.69
C LEU A 192 -17.19 -8.93 -5.43
N PRO A 193 -16.52 -8.27 -6.40
CA PRO A 193 -16.17 -6.87 -6.27
C PRO A 193 -17.39 -5.97 -6.43
N GLN A 194 -17.41 -4.81 -5.75
CA GLN A 194 -18.44 -3.79 -6.00
C GLN A 194 -18.27 -3.15 -7.39
N LYS A 195 -17.04 -3.13 -7.91
CA LYS A 195 -16.75 -2.56 -9.23
C LYS A 195 -15.58 -3.24 -9.90
N VAL A 196 -15.72 -3.53 -11.19
CA VAL A 196 -14.62 -3.98 -12.06
C VAL A 196 -14.32 -2.87 -13.06
N HIS A 197 -13.08 -2.38 -13.07
CA HIS A 197 -12.64 -1.39 -14.02
C HIS A 197 -12.17 -2.05 -15.32
N ARG A 198 -12.38 -1.39 -16.46
CA ARG A 198 -11.80 -1.82 -17.73
C ARG A 198 -10.26 -1.83 -17.63
N PRO A 199 -9.58 -2.81 -18.26
CA PRO A 199 -8.12 -2.80 -18.33
C PRO A 199 -7.60 -1.44 -18.81
N THR A 200 -6.68 -0.86 -18.05
CA THR A 200 -6.12 0.47 -18.32
C THR A 200 -4.64 0.33 -18.56
N LYS A 201 -4.09 0.93 -19.62
CA LYS A 201 -2.64 0.98 -19.81
C LYS A 201 -2.00 1.70 -18.63
N ILE A 202 -0.89 1.18 -18.10
CA ILE A 202 -0.18 1.73 -16.94
C ILE A 202 0.12 3.22 -17.15
N LYS A 203 0.58 3.60 -18.35
CA LYS A 203 0.86 4.99 -18.71
C LYS A 203 -0.36 5.95 -18.67
N ASN A 204 -1.57 5.40 -18.56
CA ASN A 204 -2.83 6.14 -18.49
C ASN A 204 -3.49 6.00 -17.12
N LEU A 205 -2.82 5.40 -16.12
CA LEU A 205 -3.31 5.36 -14.75
C LEU A 205 -3.21 6.76 -14.14
N LYS A 206 -4.37 7.33 -13.87
CA LYS A 206 -4.56 8.61 -13.21
C LYS A 206 -5.94 8.62 -12.56
N ASP A 207 -6.13 9.54 -11.62
CA ASP A 207 -7.45 9.89 -11.11
C ASP A 207 -8.39 10.20 -12.28
N LYS A 208 -9.58 9.59 -12.24
CA LYS A 208 -10.69 9.91 -13.13
C LYS A 208 -11.76 10.62 -12.35
#